data_AF-A0A9D6QIB5-F1
#
_entry.id   AF-A0A9D6QIB5-F1
#
_cell.length_a   1.000
_cell.length_b   1.000
_cell.length_c   1.000
_cell.angle_alpha   90.00
_cell.angle_beta   90.00
_cell.angle_gamma   90.00
#
_symmetry.space_group_name_H-M   'P 1'
#
loop_
_entity.id
_entity.type
_entity.pdbx_description
1 polymer ?
#
loop_
_entity_poly.entity_id
_entity_poly.type
_entity_poly.pdbx_seq_one_letter_code
_entity_poly.pdbx_strand_id
1 'polypeptide(L)'
;MRLSVQYLRLVYETELSFAEYLNLPPKSKIDPSKLPDVSEVTGDGKLVFQRSPQLKGPMSVFGYDYFTDKYGEERGRRLKLLNFQGLRGSGEEYAYEVLNFVDGVRNAQQIRDAVSAEYGPVPLEFVVEYLQALEIIGVIQQVRRGERRK
;
A
#
# COMPACT_ATOMS: atom_id res chain seq x y z
N MET A 1 15.49 -1.79 -17.23
CA MET A 1 16.02 -1.14 -16.02
C MET A 1 14.97 -1.26 -14.91
N ARG A 2 14.90 -2.43 -14.23
CA ARG A 2 13.80 -2.85 -13.33
C ARG A 2 14.34 -3.49 -12.02
N LEU A 3 15.49 -3.02 -11.55
CA LEU A 3 16.25 -3.68 -10.46
C LEU A 3 16.44 -2.81 -9.21
N SER A 4 15.86 -1.61 -9.13
CA SER A 4 16.05 -0.70 -7.98
C SER A 4 15.14 -1.03 -6.79
N VAL A 5 13.95 -1.58 -7.03
CA VAL A 5 12.92 -1.79 -6.00
C VAL A 5 13.20 -3.05 -5.16
N GLN A 6 13.73 -4.12 -5.77
CA GLN A 6 14.10 -5.34 -5.04
C GLN A 6 15.23 -5.11 -4.03
N TYR A 7 16.14 -4.18 -4.32
CA TYR A 7 17.29 -3.92 -3.45
C TYR A 7 16.95 -3.13 -2.19
N LEU A 8 15.96 -2.22 -2.28
CA LEU A 8 15.45 -1.50 -1.10
C LEU A 8 14.58 -2.41 -0.21
N ARG A 9 13.94 -3.42 -0.80
CA ARG A 9 13.10 -4.38 -0.09
C ARG A 9 13.88 -5.34 0.82
N LEU A 10 15.11 -5.71 0.43
CA LEU A 10 16.01 -6.54 1.25
C LEU A 10 16.45 -5.85 2.56
N VAL A 11 16.44 -4.52 2.58
CA VAL A 11 17.05 -3.71 3.66
C VAL A 11 16.11 -3.54 4.85
N TYR A 12 14.80 -3.75 4.67
CA TYR A 12 13.81 -3.37 5.69
C TYR A 12 12.85 -4.49 6.14
N GLU A 13 12.84 -5.67 5.50
CA GLU A 13 11.93 -6.78 5.86
C GLU A 13 12.60 -7.97 6.54
N THR A 14 13.92 -7.94 6.68
CA THR A 14 14.65 -8.80 7.63
C THR A 14 15.16 -7.89 8.72
N GLU A 15 15.11 -8.32 9.99
CA GLU A 15 15.72 -7.71 11.18
C GLU A 15 17.26 -7.57 11.05
N LEU A 16 17.76 -7.03 9.94
CA LEU A 16 19.16 -6.76 9.68
C LEU A 16 19.49 -5.39 10.27
N SER A 17 20.46 -5.39 11.18
CA SER A 17 20.96 -4.15 11.76
C SER A 17 21.63 -3.28 10.69
N PHE A 18 21.65 -1.96 10.89
CA PHE A 18 22.35 -1.02 10.01
C PHE A 18 23.85 -1.38 9.82
N ALA A 19 24.46 -2.04 10.81
CA ALA A 19 25.84 -2.53 10.74
C ALA A 19 26.02 -3.69 9.74
N GLU A 20 25.01 -4.55 9.56
CA GLU A 20 25.05 -5.63 8.57
C GLU A 20 24.81 -5.12 7.15
N TYR A 21 24.01 -4.05 6.99
CA TYR A 21 23.81 -3.38 5.70
C TYR A 21 25.12 -2.86 5.10
N LEU A 22 25.98 -2.27 5.93
CA LEU A 22 27.30 -1.77 5.49
C LEU A 22 28.25 -2.89 5.05
N ASN A 23 27.95 -4.14 5.41
CA ASN A 23 28.73 -5.32 5.06
C ASN A 23 28.11 -6.15 3.93
N LEU A 24 27.02 -5.70 3.29
CA LEU A 24 26.46 -6.40 2.13
C LEU A 24 27.44 -6.33 0.95
N PRO A 25 27.58 -7.44 0.19
CA PRO A 25 28.40 -7.42 -1.01
C PRO A 25 27.83 -6.41 -2.03
N PRO A 26 28.68 -5.82 -2.89
CA PRO A 26 28.23 -4.87 -3.90
C PRO A 26 27.19 -5.51 -4.84
N LYS A 27 26.25 -4.69 -5.34
CA LYS A 27 25.10 -5.07 -6.21
C LYS A 27 25.44 -6.08 -7.32
N SER A 28 26.67 -6.04 -7.82
CA SER A 28 27.17 -6.92 -8.87
C SER A 28 27.42 -8.38 -8.45
N LYS A 29 27.36 -8.70 -7.15
CA LYS A 29 27.66 -10.03 -6.59
C LYS A 29 26.46 -10.72 -5.92
N ILE A 30 25.27 -10.13 -5.98
CA ILE A 30 24.06 -10.73 -5.42
C ILE A 30 23.39 -11.58 -6.49
N ASP A 31 23.28 -12.87 -6.20
CA ASP A 31 22.51 -13.82 -6.99
C ASP A 31 21.01 -13.54 -6.77
N PRO A 32 20.25 -13.10 -7.78
CA PRO A 32 18.83 -12.80 -7.62
C PRO A 32 17.99 -14.03 -7.27
N SER A 33 18.50 -15.25 -7.47
CA SER A 33 17.86 -16.50 -7.05
C SER A 33 18.08 -16.85 -5.56
N LYS A 34 18.95 -16.11 -4.87
CA LYS A 34 19.21 -16.21 -3.41
C LYS A 34 18.62 -15.06 -2.61
N LEU A 35 17.93 -14.12 -3.26
CA LEU A 35 17.10 -13.16 -2.57
C LEU A 35 15.99 -13.94 -1.84
N PRO A 36 15.67 -13.63 -0.57
CA PRO A 36 14.54 -14.23 0.11
C PRO A 36 13.32 -14.04 -0.78
N ASP A 37 12.57 -15.13 -0.96
CA ASP A 37 11.34 -15.10 -1.73
C ASP A 37 10.46 -13.98 -1.19
N VAL A 38 9.83 -13.26 -2.12
CA VAL A 38 8.95 -12.13 -1.88
C VAL A 38 8.03 -12.53 -0.74
N SER A 39 8.20 -11.93 0.44
CA SER A 39 7.52 -12.29 1.69
C SER A 39 6.17 -12.93 1.40
N GLU A 40 6.03 -14.24 1.64
CA GLU A 40 4.85 -15.00 1.20
C GLU A 40 3.61 -14.19 1.53
N VAL A 41 2.86 -13.79 0.50
CA VAL A 41 1.68 -12.96 0.69
C VAL A 41 0.73 -13.76 1.56
N THR A 42 0.45 -13.30 2.77
CA THR A 42 -0.36 -14.01 3.78
C THR A 42 -1.46 -13.10 4.31
N GLY A 43 -2.52 -13.72 4.85
CA GLY A 43 -3.68 -13.00 5.40
C GLY A 43 -4.25 -11.95 4.45
N ASP A 44 -4.51 -10.77 5.01
CA ASP A 44 -5.13 -9.64 4.31
C ASP A 44 -4.22 -9.01 3.24
N GLY A 45 -2.92 -9.34 3.22
CA GLY A 45 -2.01 -8.95 2.14
C GLY A 45 -2.45 -9.49 0.77
N LYS A 46 -3.24 -10.57 0.74
CA LYS A 46 -3.78 -11.19 -0.48
C LYS A 46 -4.99 -10.45 -1.07
N LEU A 47 -5.62 -9.54 -0.32
CA LEU A 47 -6.84 -8.87 -0.75
C LEU A 47 -6.55 -8.02 -2.00
N VAL A 48 -7.41 -8.14 -3.01
CA VAL A 48 -7.36 -7.33 -4.23
C VAL A 48 -8.59 -6.45 -4.25
N PHE A 49 -8.42 -5.17 -4.53
CA PHE A 49 -9.48 -4.19 -4.62
C PHE A 49 -9.49 -3.53 -5.99
N GLN A 50 -10.65 -3.09 -6.44
CA GLN A 50 -10.81 -2.27 -7.65
C GLN A 50 -11.62 -1.02 -7.36
N ARG A 51 -11.38 0.07 -8.10
CA ARG A 51 -12.20 1.29 -8.00
C ARG A 51 -13.65 0.99 -8.33
N SER A 52 -14.57 1.57 -7.56
CA SER A 52 -16.00 1.52 -7.85
C SER A 52 -16.30 2.28 -9.14
N PRO A 53 -16.92 1.66 -10.15
CA PRO A 53 -17.26 2.36 -11.38
C PRO A 53 -18.39 3.39 -11.20
N GLN A 54 -19.18 3.29 -10.13
CA GLN A 54 -20.30 4.18 -9.85
C GLN A 54 -19.87 5.52 -9.24
N LEU A 55 -18.74 5.55 -8.52
CA LEU A 55 -18.19 6.76 -7.91
C LEU A 55 -17.16 7.40 -8.85
N LYS A 56 -17.42 8.64 -9.26
CA LYS A 56 -16.57 9.41 -10.17
C LYS A 56 -16.13 10.70 -9.50
N GLY A 57 -14.92 11.14 -9.85
CA GLY A 57 -14.34 12.40 -9.37
C GLY A 57 -13.33 12.22 -8.23
N PRO A 58 -12.72 13.34 -7.79
CA PRO A 58 -11.79 13.36 -6.67
C PRO A 58 -12.51 13.13 -5.34
N MET A 59 -11.77 12.67 -4.32
CA MET A 59 -12.31 12.47 -2.97
C MET A 59 -12.64 13.77 -2.24
N SER A 60 -11.95 14.86 -2.58
CA SER A 60 -12.12 16.16 -1.95
C SER A 60 -12.19 17.24 -3.03
N VAL A 61 -13.12 18.17 -2.85
CA VAL A 61 -13.31 19.38 -3.68
C VAL A 61 -13.61 20.56 -2.75
N PHE A 62 -13.72 21.78 -3.28
CA PHE A 62 -13.92 23.00 -2.49
C PHE A 62 -15.02 22.87 -1.42
N GLY A 63 -14.60 22.76 -0.16
CA GLY A 63 -15.48 22.69 1.02
C GLY A 63 -16.17 21.34 1.25
N TYR A 64 -15.84 20.29 0.50
CA TYR A 64 -16.44 18.96 0.68
C TYR A 64 -15.42 17.85 0.56
N ASP A 65 -15.36 17.00 1.59
CA ASP A 65 -14.54 15.80 1.64
C ASP A 65 -15.44 14.56 1.74
N TYR A 66 -15.49 13.79 0.65
CA TYR A 66 -16.36 12.60 0.55
C TYR A 66 -16.03 11.56 1.62
N PHE A 67 -14.74 11.41 1.94
CA PHE A 67 -14.30 10.44 2.93
C PHE A 67 -14.84 10.76 4.31
N THR A 68 -14.67 11.99 4.77
CA THR A 68 -15.14 12.47 6.06
C THR A 68 -16.67 12.46 6.13
N ASP A 69 -17.35 12.85 5.05
CA ASP A 69 -18.82 12.81 4.95
C ASP A 69 -19.37 11.38 5.08
N LYS A 70 -18.76 10.38 4.42
CA LYS A 70 -19.28 9.00 4.41
C LYS A 70 -18.73 8.09 5.50
N TYR A 71 -17.45 8.23 5.84
CA TYR A 71 -16.81 7.40 6.85
C TYR A 71 -17.00 7.95 8.26
N GLY A 72 -17.15 9.28 8.37
CA GLY A 72 -17.26 10.02 9.61
C GLY A 72 -15.90 10.50 10.12
N GLU A 73 -15.83 11.76 10.52
CA GLU A 73 -14.61 12.45 10.97
C GLU A 73 -13.88 11.71 12.09
N GLU A 74 -14.59 11.33 13.17
CA GLU A 74 -14.02 10.61 14.31
C GLU A 74 -13.47 9.22 13.95
N ARG A 75 -14.05 8.56 12.94
CA ARG A 75 -13.54 7.28 12.45
C ARG A 75 -12.32 7.51 11.57
N GLY A 76 -12.36 8.51 10.68
CA GLY A 76 -11.24 8.89 9.82
C GLY A 76 -10.00 9.27 10.61
N ARG A 77 -10.15 10.11 11.65
CA ARG A 77 -9.06 10.54 12.54
C ARG A 77 -8.36 9.40 13.28
N ARG A 78 -8.97 8.22 13.38
CA ARG A 78 -8.37 7.05 14.03
C ARG A 78 -7.63 6.13 13.07
N LEU A 79 -7.76 6.34 11.76
CA LEU A 79 -7.05 5.52 10.78
C LEU A 79 -5.56 5.79 10.86
N LYS A 80 -4.78 4.71 11.02
CA LYS A 80 -3.34 4.82 11.27
C LYS A 80 -2.62 5.41 10.07
N LEU A 81 -3.05 5.07 8.85
CA LEU A 81 -2.45 5.58 7.63
C LEU A 81 -2.58 7.11 7.52
N LEU A 82 -3.76 7.67 7.82
CA LEU A 82 -3.99 9.12 7.73
C LEU A 82 -3.20 9.93 8.76
N ASN A 83 -2.81 9.30 9.87
CA ASN A 83 -1.97 9.91 10.91
C ASN A 83 -0.48 9.53 10.78
N PHE A 84 -0.11 8.79 9.73
CA PHE A 84 1.25 8.30 9.57
C PHE A 84 2.21 9.42 9.15
N GLN A 85 3.40 9.47 9.76
CA GLN A 85 4.47 10.35 9.31
C GLN A 85 5.62 9.49 8.78
N GLY A 86 5.74 9.44 7.45
CA GLY A 86 6.78 8.69 6.77
C GLY A 86 8.03 9.52 6.51
N LEU A 87 9.01 8.88 5.87
CA LEU A 87 10.30 9.49 5.56
C LEU A 87 10.21 10.62 4.51
N ARG A 88 9.26 10.52 3.57
CA ARG A 88 9.13 11.44 2.44
C ARG A 88 7.70 11.97 2.22
N GLY A 89 6.81 11.78 3.19
CA GLY A 89 5.42 12.20 3.10
C GLY A 89 4.68 12.04 4.42
N SER A 90 3.49 12.62 4.49
CA SER A 90 2.53 12.49 5.58
C SER A 90 1.37 11.56 5.18
N GLY A 91 0.49 11.26 6.13
CA GLY A 91 -0.56 10.27 5.94
C GLY A 91 -1.48 10.56 4.76
N GLU A 92 -1.68 11.83 4.41
CA GLU A 92 -2.47 12.23 3.25
C GLU A 92 -1.82 11.82 1.92
N GLU A 93 -0.50 12.03 1.75
CA GLU A 93 0.21 11.60 0.54
C GLU A 93 0.27 10.08 0.42
N TYR A 94 0.48 9.38 1.55
CA TYR A 94 0.44 7.91 1.57
C TYR A 94 -0.94 7.38 1.20
N ALA A 95 -2.02 7.95 1.77
CA ALA A 95 -3.39 7.56 1.48
C ALA A 95 -3.78 7.81 0.02
N TYR A 96 -3.37 8.96 -0.53
CA TYR A 96 -3.56 9.29 -1.94
C TYR A 96 -2.97 8.21 -2.86
N GLU A 97 -1.73 7.80 -2.60
CA GLU A 97 -1.06 6.82 -3.46
C GLU A 97 -1.55 5.40 -3.25
N VAL A 98 -1.85 5.00 -2.02
CA VAL A 98 -2.51 3.70 -1.75
C VAL A 98 -3.76 3.57 -2.62
N LEU A 99 -4.59 4.60 -2.67
CA LEU A 99 -5.81 4.61 -3.45
C LEU A 99 -5.52 4.66 -4.97
N ASN A 100 -4.50 5.40 -5.43
CA ASN A 100 -4.09 5.41 -6.85
C ASN A 100 -3.63 4.06 -7.37
N PHE A 101 -2.96 3.26 -6.53
CA PHE A 101 -2.50 1.92 -6.92
C PHE A 101 -3.61 0.86 -6.96
N VAL A 102 -4.83 1.18 -6.49
CA VAL A 102 -5.99 0.28 -6.57
C VAL A 102 -6.47 0.18 -8.02
N ASP A 103 -6.12 -0.91 -8.69
CA ASP A 103 -6.40 -1.15 -10.12
C ASP A 103 -7.17 -2.46 -10.42
N GLY A 104 -7.54 -3.23 -9.39
CA GLY A 104 -8.17 -4.54 -9.55
C GLY A 104 -7.21 -5.68 -9.87
N VAL A 105 -5.91 -5.41 -9.95
CA VAL A 105 -4.86 -6.39 -10.24
C VAL A 105 -3.92 -6.57 -9.06
N ARG A 106 -3.45 -5.46 -8.47
CA ARG A 106 -2.55 -5.49 -7.31
C ARG A 106 -3.27 -5.93 -6.04
N ASN A 107 -2.63 -6.79 -5.26
CA ASN A 107 -3.08 -7.07 -3.89
C ASN A 107 -2.57 -6.01 -2.89
N ALA A 108 -3.11 -6.01 -1.68
CA ALA A 108 -2.78 -5.04 -0.65
C ALA A 108 -1.28 -4.98 -0.33
N GLN A 109 -0.59 -6.14 -0.33
CA GLN A 109 0.86 -6.17 -0.12
C GLN A 109 1.62 -5.50 -1.27
N GLN A 110 1.25 -5.77 -2.53
CA GLN A 110 1.85 -5.14 -3.71
C GLN A 110 1.61 -3.63 -3.75
N ILE A 111 0.43 -3.19 -3.31
CA ILE A 111 0.11 -1.76 -3.16
C ILE A 111 1.04 -1.14 -2.10
N ARG A 112 1.12 -1.75 -0.91
CA ARG A 112 2.02 -1.30 0.16
C ARG A 112 3.48 -1.21 -0.31
N ASP A 113 3.95 -2.23 -1.04
CA ASP A 113 5.31 -2.30 -1.54
C ASP A 113 5.60 -1.17 -2.55
N ALA A 114 4.63 -0.85 -3.42
CA ALA A 114 4.74 0.24 -4.39
C ALA A 114 4.81 1.61 -3.68
N VAL A 115 3.89 1.88 -2.74
CA VAL A 115 3.89 3.12 -1.94
C VAL A 115 5.19 3.24 -1.13
N SER A 116 5.66 2.14 -0.56
CA SER A 116 6.92 2.13 0.20
C SER A 116 8.14 2.48 -0.65
N ALA A 117 8.12 2.12 -1.94
CA ALA A 117 9.21 2.44 -2.87
C ALA A 117 9.27 3.94 -3.18
N GLU A 118 8.13 4.65 -3.14
CA GLU A 118 8.04 6.08 -3.45
C GLU A 118 8.28 6.94 -2.21
N TYR A 119 7.57 6.66 -1.11
CA TYR A 119 7.56 7.53 0.06
C TYR A 119 8.44 7.02 1.22
N GLY A 120 8.88 5.77 1.14
CA GLY A 120 9.54 5.07 2.24
C GLY A 120 8.58 4.14 2.99
N PRO A 121 9.10 3.27 3.87
CA PRO A 121 8.35 2.15 4.44
C PRO A 121 7.04 2.57 5.12
N VAL A 122 5.98 1.80 4.89
CA VAL A 122 4.69 1.92 5.60
C VAL A 122 4.18 0.54 6.01
N PRO A 123 3.62 0.35 7.22
CA PRO A 123 3.08 -0.94 7.66
C PRO A 123 1.92 -1.43 6.79
N LEU A 124 1.91 -2.74 6.47
CA LEU A 124 0.83 -3.37 5.70
C LEU A 124 -0.54 -3.21 6.37
N GLU A 125 -0.59 -3.33 7.70
CA GLU A 125 -1.84 -3.17 8.44
C GLU A 125 -2.48 -1.78 8.25
N PHE A 126 -1.68 -0.71 8.09
CA PHE A 126 -2.22 0.64 7.89
C PHE A 126 -2.84 0.76 6.50
N VAL A 127 -2.20 0.15 5.50
CA VAL A 127 -2.71 0.10 4.11
C VAL A 127 -4.01 -0.70 4.06
N VAL A 128 -4.04 -1.88 4.67
CA VAL A 128 -5.24 -2.74 4.70
C VAL A 128 -6.39 -2.05 5.41
N GLU A 129 -6.15 -1.45 6.58
CA GLU A 129 -7.16 -0.71 7.35
C GLU A 129 -7.79 0.42 6.51
N TYR A 130 -6.97 1.17 5.79
CA TYR A 130 -7.44 2.25 4.91
C TYR A 130 -8.23 1.71 3.69
N LEU A 131 -7.77 0.63 3.05
CA LEU A 131 -8.49 0.01 1.94
C LEU A 131 -9.87 -0.52 2.37
N GLN A 132 -9.97 -1.10 3.55
CA GLN A 132 -11.25 -1.54 4.12
C GLN A 132 -12.18 -0.34 4.43
N ALA A 133 -11.64 0.77 4.94
CA ALA A 133 -12.42 1.99 5.14
C ALA A 133 -12.99 2.52 3.81
N LEU A 134 -12.19 2.52 2.74
CA LEU A 134 -12.62 2.91 1.39
C LEU A 134 -13.67 1.96 0.81
N GLU A 135 -13.57 0.66 1.09
CA GLU A 135 -14.58 -0.33 0.71
C GLU A 135 -15.91 -0.07 1.42
N ILE A 136 -15.89 0.20 2.73
CA ILE A 136 -17.09 0.50 3.53
C ILE A 136 -17.89 1.68 2.95
N ILE A 137 -17.20 2.72 2.46
CA ILE A 137 -17.85 3.91 1.86
C ILE A 137 -18.07 3.79 0.34
N GLY A 138 -17.79 2.61 -0.23
CA GLY A 138 -18.05 2.26 -1.62
C GLY A 138 -17.10 2.89 -2.64
N VAL A 139 -15.99 3.52 -2.23
CA VAL A 139 -15.00 4.10 -3.16
C VAL A 139 -14.28 3.01 -3.94
N ILE A 140 -14.04 1.87 -3.29
CA ILE A 140 -13.47 0.67 -3.89
C ILE A 140 -14.32 -0.54 -3.54
N GLN A 141 -14.08 -1.67 -4.19
CA GLN A 141 -14.72 -2.95 -3.88
C GLN A 141 -13.70 -4.08 -3.94
N GLN A 142 -13.80 -5.05 -3.04
CA GLN A 142 -12.96 -6.24 -3.09
C GLN A 142 -13.28 -7.09 -4.34
N VAL A 143 -12.24 -7.47 -5.07
CA VAL A 143 -12.33 -8.39 -6.21
C VAL A 143 -12.42 -9.82 -5.66
N ARG A 144 -13.63 -10.37 -5.62
CA ARG A 144 -13.83 -11.80 -5.32
C ARG A 144 -13.43 -12.62 -6.54
N ARG A 145 -12.44 -13.51 -6.40
CA ARG A 145 -12.16 -14.54 -7.42
C ARG A 145 -13.39 -15.47 -7.50
N GLY A 146 -14.33 -15.16 -8.39
CA GLY A 146 -15.54 -15.97 -8.58
C GLY A 146 -16.58 -15.38 -9.52
N GLU A 147 -16.67 -14.06 -9.70
CA GLU A 147 -17.71 -13.46 -10.54
C GLU A 147 -17.15 -12.94 -11.88
N ARG A 148 -16.72 -13.86 -12.75
CA ARG A 148 -16.84 -13.58 -14.18
C ARG A 148 -18.31 -13.70 -14.52
N ARG A 149 -19.06 -12.60 -14.47
CA ARG A 149 -20.39 -12.55 -15.08
C ARG A 149 -20.19 -12.83 -16.58
N LYS A 150 -20.70 -13.99 -17.01
CA LYS A 150 -20.87 -14.33 -18.43
C LYS A 150 -21.92 -13.43 -19.06
#